data_AF-A0A9P5J2Y2-F1
#
_entry.id   AF-A0A9P5J2Y2-F1
#
_cell.length_a   1.000
_cell.length_b   1.000
_cell.length_c   1.000
_cell.angle_alpha   90.00
_cell.angle_beta   90.00
_cell.angle_gamma   90.00
#
_symmetry.space_group_name_H-M   'P 1'
#
loop_
_entity.id
_entity.type
_entity.pdbx_description
1 polymer ?
#
loop_
_entity_poly.entity_id
_entity_poly.type
_entity_poly.pdbx_seq_one_letter_code
_entity_poly.pdbx_strand_id
1 'polypeptide(L)'
;RTVRGTVLVRNLAFAKTVVARFTMDGWQTTSEVSARHVAPLLSGTYDRFEFGIRLVDYLGGKIWEKKLEVAVRYVVDGRTDLGEMWDNNEGKNYVV
;
A
#
# COMPACT_ATOMS: atom_id res chain seq x y z
N ARG A 1 10.50 -1.54 14.91
CA ARG A 1 9.05 -1.84 14.93
C ARG A 1 8.55 -1.86 13.49
N THR A 2 7.65 -2.79 13.15
CA THR A 2 7.14 -2.97 11.77
C THR A 2 5.63 -2.83 11.76
N VAL A 3 5.10 -2.03 10.85
CA VAL A 3 3.66 -1.99 10.53
C VAL A 3 3.42 -2.97 9.40
N ARG A 4 2.45 -3.88 9.56
CA ARG A 4 2.06 -4.83 8.53
C ARG A 4 0.66 -4.48 8.05
N GLY A 5 0.46 -4.52 6.74
CA GLY A 5 -0.83 -4.29 6.12
C GLY A 5 -1.18 -5.42 5.15
N THR A 6 -2.49 -5.69 5.05
CA THR A 6 -3.06 -6.62 4.07
C THR A 6 -3.96 -5.82 3.13
N VAL A 7 -3.82 -6.03 1.84
CA VAL A 7 -4.58 -5.37 0.78
C VAL A 7 -5.33 -6.42 -0.02
N LEU A 8 -6.60 -6.16 -0.30
CA LEU A 8 -7.39 -6.92 -1.26
C LEU A 8 -7.45 -6.15 -2.56
N VAL A 9 -7.06 -6.77 -3.67
CA VAL A 9 -7.21 -6.20 -5.02
C VAL A 9 -8.10 -7.08 -5.87
N ARG A 10 -8.92 -6.45 -6.71
CA ARG A 10 -9.72 -7.20 -7.69
C ARG A 10 -8.80 -7.87 -8.69
N ASN A 11 -9.01 -9.14 -9.00
CA ASN A 11 -8.15 -9.87 -9.94
C ASN A 11 -8.51 -9.51 -11.40
N LEU A 12 -7.97 -8.38 -11.89
CA LEU A 12 -8.25 -7.89 -13.25
C LEU A 12 -7.29 -8.43 -14.31
N ALA A 13 -6.07 -8.79 -13.93
CA ALA A 13 -5.08 -9.45 -14.76
C ALA A 13 -4.06 -10.18 -13.89
N PHE A 14 -3.28 -11.10 -14.50
CA PHE A 14 -2.23 -11.82 -13.80
C PHE A 14 -1.10 -10.89 -13.32
N ALA A 15 -0.59 -10.03 -14.20
CA ALA A 15 0.46 -9.07 -13.89
C ALA A 15 -0.14 -7.81 -13.25
N LYS A 16 0.30 -7.51 -12.04
CA LYS A 16 -0.21 -6.41 -11.22
C LYS A 16 0.84 -5.96 -10.23
N THR A 17 0.86 -4.66 -10.00
CA THR A 17 1.72 -4.01 -9.03
C THR A 17 0.87 -3.36 -7.94
N VAL A 18 1.14 -3.73 -6.68
CA VAL A 18 0.49 -3.16 -5.50
C VAL A 18 1.55 -2.51 -4.63
N VAL A 19 1.38 -1.23 -4.31
CA VAL A 19 2.34 -0.43 -3.55
C VAL A 19 1.62 0.27 -2.41
N ALA A 20 2.14 0.19 -1.20
CA ALA A 20 1.75 1.07 -0.12
C ALA A 20 2.65 2.31 -0.15
N ARG A 21 2.07 3.47 -0.44
CA ARG A 21 2.72 4.78 -0.31
C ARG A 21 2.37 5.36 1.04
N PHE A 22 3.36 5.89 1.73
CA PHE A 22 3.15 6.45 3.05
C PHE A 22 3.97 7.72 3.29
N THR A 23 3.56 8.47 4.28
CA THR A 23 4.20 9.71 4.74
C THR A 23 4.12 9.79 6.26
N MET A 24 4.98 10.63 6.83
CA MET A 24 4.99 10.97 8.25
C MET A 24 5.09 12.48 8.49
N ASP A 25 4.85 13.30 7.47
CA ASP A 25 4.98 14.76 7.50
C ASP A 25 3.87 15.48 6.73
N GLY A 26 2.69 14.85 6.64
CA GLY A 26 1.54 15.42 5.96
C GLY A 26 1.70 15.50 4.44
N TRP A 27 2.29 14.46 3.84
CA TRP A 27 2.50 14.31 2.39
C TRP A 27 3.51 15.28 1.77
N GLN A 28 4.35 15.94 2.57
CA GLN A 28 5.47 16.72 2.05
C GLN A 28 6.55 15.81 1.46
N THR A 29 6.81 14.69 2.14
CA THR A 29 7.63 13.60 1.62
C THR A 29 6.86 12.29 1.61
N THR A 30 7.19 11.43 0.65
CA THR A 30 6.57 10.13 0.50
C THR A 30 7.61 9.04 0.39
N SER A 31 7.31 7.87 0.96
CA SER A 31 8.06 6.64 0.79
C SER A 31 7.13 5.54 0.32
N GLU A 32 7.68 4.51 -0.32
CA GLU A 32 6.91 3.42 -0.89
C GLU A 32 7.48 2.06 -0.49
N VAL A 33 6.59 1.09 -0.29
CA VAL A 33 6.95 -0.34 -0.19
C VAL A 33 6.04 -1.16 -1.10
N SER A 34 6.64 -2.07 -1.87
CA SER A 34 5.89 -3.02 -2.68
C SER A 34 5.21 -4.06 -1.79
N ALA A 35 3.94 -4.33 -2.07
CA ALA A 35 3.22 -5.44 -1.46
C ALA A 35 3.49 -6.73 -2.24
N ARG A 36 3.54 -7.86 -1.53
CA ARG A 36 3.76 -9.18 -2.12
C ARG A 36 2.45 -9.94 -2.20
N HIS A 37 2.21 -10.59 -3.35
CA HIS A 37 1.09 -11.52 -3.50
C HIS A 37 1.20 -12.67 -2.50
N VAL A 38 0.08 -12.99 -1.86
CA VAL A 38 -0.01 -14.07 -0.86
C VAL A 38 -0.85 -15.22 -1.39
N ALA A 39 -2.09 -14.94 -1.79
CA ALA A 39 -3.02 -15.97 -2.27
C ALA A 39 -4.22 -15.34 -3.01
N PRO A 40 -4.83 -16.07 -3.96
CA PRO A 40 -6.16 -15.74 -4.46
C PRO A 40 -7.22 -15.97 -3.37
N LEU A 41 -8.32 -15.23 -3.45
CA LEU A 41 -9.46 -15.28 -2.54
C LEU A 41 -10.76 -15.28 -3.34
N LEU A 42 -11.87 -15.64 -2.66
CA LEU A 42 -13.22 -15.58 -3.22
C LEU A 42 -13.30 -16.23 -4.62
N SER A 43 -12.80 -17.47 -4.70
CA SER A 43 -12.73 -18.25 -5.94
C SER A 43 -11.95 -17.57 -7.08
N GLY A 44 -10.94 -16.76 -6.73
CA GLY A 44 -10.04 -16.10 -7.69
C GLY A 44 -10.52 -14.73 -8.17
N THR A 45 -11.60 -14.18 -7.61
CA THR A 45 -12.10 -12.84 -7.97
C THR A 45 -11.27 -11.72 -7.35
N TYR A 46 -10.58 -11.99 -6.24
CA TYR A 46 -9.67 -11.07 -5.57
C TYR A 46 -8.35 -11.76 -5.25
N ASP A 47 -7.29 -10.98 -5.13
CA ASP A 47 -5.99 -11.43 -4.65
C ASP A 47 -5.63 -10.70 -3.37
N ARG A 48 -5.04 -11.44 -2.43
CA ARG A 48 -4.50 -10.90 -1.18
C ARG A 48 -3.03 -10.53 -1.37
N PHE A 49 -2.69 -9.30 -1.02
CA PHE A 49 -1.33 -8.79 -0.96
C PHE A 49 -0.97 -8.37 0.47
N GLU A 50 0.30 -8.48 0.83
CA GLU A 50 0.81 -8.04 2.13
C GLU A 50 2.04 -7.15 1.97
N PHE A 51 2.12 -6.09 2.78
CA PHE A 51 3.30 -5.24 2.86
C PHE A 51 3.75 -5.05 4.31
N GLY A 52 5.02 -4.68 4.48
CA GLY A 52 5.60 -4.37 5.78
C GLY A 52 6.44 -3.10 5.73
N ILE A 53 6.12 -2.11 6.55
CA ILE A 53 6.88 -0.88 6.72
C ILE A 53 7.74 -1.01 7.96
N ARG A 54 9.07 -1.08 7.77
CA ARG A 54 10.03 -1.09 8.88
C ARG A 54 10.31 0.35 9.31
N LEU A 55 9.58 0.84 10.30
CA LEU A 55 9.66 2.23 10.76
C LEU A 55 11.07 2.67 11.21
N VAL A 56 11.90 1.72 11.66
CA VAL A 56 13.29 1.97 12.06
C VAL A 56 14.16 2.46 10.91
N ASP A 57 13.85 2.07 9.67
CA ASP A 57 14.59 2.46 8.47
C ASP A 57 14.36 3.94 8.11
N TYR A 58 13.30 4.56 8.66
CA TYR A 58 12.85 5.91 8.28
C TYR A 58 12.93 6.94 9.40
N LEU A 59 12.88 6.50 10.66
CA LEU A 59 12.63 7.41 11.80
C LEU A 59 13.82 7.58 12.75
N GLY A 60 14.94 6.89 12.54
CA GLY A 60 16.15 7.04 13.36
C GLY A 60 15.90 6.92 14.88
N GLY A 61 14.84 6.20 15.28
CA GLY A 61 14.42 6.04 16.69
C GLY A 61 13.29 6.95 17.19
N LYS A 62 12.90 8.03 16.48
CA LYS A 62 11.82 8.97 16.91
C LYS A 62 10.40 8.55 16.51
N ILE A 63 10.11 7.26 16.63
CA ILE A 63 8.90 6.66 16.06
C ILE A 63 7.61 7.15 16.73
N TRP A 64 7.68 7.54 18.00
CA TRP A 64 6.51 7.83 18.84
C TRP A 64 5.91 9.23 18.63
N GLU A 65 6.59 10.10 17.89
CA GLU A 65 6.21 11.51 17.74
C GLU A 65 5.55 11.80 16.38
N LYS A 66 5.47 10.80 15.50
CA LYS A 66 5.00 10.99 14.12
C LYS A 66 3.78 10.15 13.82
N LYS A 67 2.81 10.78 13.16
CA LYS A 67 1.62 10.15 12.58
C LYS A 67 2.02 9.50 11.27
N LEU A 68 1.75 8.20 11.09
CA LEU A 68 1.94 7.52 9.81
C LEU A 68 0.64 7.60 9.01
N GLU A 69 0.71 8.07 7.77
CA GLU A 69 -0.42 8.06 6.84
C GLU A 69 -0.08 7.17 5.64
N VAL A 70 -1.01 6.32 5.23
CA VAL A 70 -0.81 5.34 4.15
C VAL A 70 -1.94 5.45 3.13
N ALA A 71 -1.60 5.37 1.86
CA ALA A 71 -2.51 5.14 0.74
C ALA A 71 -1.97 4.01 -0.13
N VAL A 72 -2.86 3.24 -0.75
CA VAL A 72 -2.48 2.09 -1.57
C VAL A 72 -2.67 2.41 -3.04
N ARG A 73 -1.64 2.13 -3.84
CA ARG A 73 -1.67 2.20 -5.29
C ARG A 73 -1.79 0.80 -5.88
N TYR A 74 -2.71 0.64 -6.82
CA TYR A 74 -2.91 -0.57 -7.59
C TYR A 74 -2.80 -0.28 -9.09
N VAL A 75 -1.88 -0.97 -9.76
CA VAL A 75 -1.66 -0.89 -11.20
C VAL A 75 -1.85 -2.28 -11.81
N VAL A 76 -2.57 -2.33 -12.93
CA VAL A 76 -2.75 -3.55 -13.73
C VAL A 76 -1.82 -3.45 -14.93
N ASP A 77 -0.78 -4.29 -14.96
CA ASP A 77 0.25 -4.18 -15.99
C ASP A 77 -0.34 -4.49 -17.37
N GLY A 78 -0.05 -3.63 -18.35
CA GLY A 78 -0.59 -3.74 -19.70
C GLY A 78 -2.02 -3.22 -19.90
N ARG A 79 -2.69 -2.70 -18.85
CA ARG A 79 -4.03 -2.07 -18.94
C ARG A 79 -3.95 -0.56 -18.73
N THR A 80 -3.55 0.16 -19.78
CA THR A 80 -3.40 1.62 -19.75
C THR A 80 -4.73 2.37 -19.64
N ASP A 81 -5.84 1.74 -20.04
CA ASP A 81 -7.20 2.29 -19.92
C ASP A 81 -7.65 2.48 -18.47
N LEU A 82 -7.12 1.69 -17.54
CA LEU A 82 -7.42 1.77 -16.11
C LEU A 82 -6.53 2.77 -15.37
N GLY A 83 -5.34 3.07 -15.92
CA GLY A 83 -4.34 3.89 -15.25
C GLY A 83 -3.91 3.33 -13.88
N GLU A 84 -3.45 4.22 -13.01
CA GLU A 84 -3.20 3.89 -11.60
C GLU A 84 -4.47 4.13 -10.77
N MET A 85 -4.85 3.15 -9.96
CA MET A 85 -5.95 3.27 -9.01
C MET A 85 -5.41 3.51 -7.60
N TRP A 86 -6.08 4.39 -6.86
CA TRP A 86 -5.69 4.77 -5.51
C TRP A 86 -6.79 4.46 -4.51
N ASP A 87 -6.44 3.73 -3.45
CA ASP A 87 -7.22 3.67 -2.23
C ASP A 87 -6.55 4.55 -1.17
N ASN A 88 -7.11 5.74 -1.02
CA ASN A 88 -6.70 6.73 -0.04
C ASN A 88 -7.77 6.93 1.05
N ASN A 89 -8.64 5.94 1.28
CA ASN A 89 -9.73 6.03 2.26
C ASN A 89 -10.56 7.32 2.10
N GLU A 90 -11.05 7.58 0.88
CA GLU A 90 -11.82 8.79 0.54
C GLU A 90 -11.07 10.10 0.86
N GLY A 91 -9.76 10.11 0.67
CA GLY A 91 -8.88 11.25 0.95
C GLY A 91 -8.47 11.41 2.43
N LYS A 92 -8.93 10.53 3.33
CA LYS A 92 -8.55 10.56 4.76
C LYS A 92 -7.24 9.82 5.04
N ASN A 93 -6.84 8.93 4.11
CA ASN A 93 -5.76 7.96 4.25
C ASN A 93 -5.97 6.99 5.42
N TYR A 94 -5.12 5.97 5.50
CA TYR A 94 -5.05 5.07 6.64
C TYR A 94 -4.02 5.60 7.64
N VAL A 95 -4.48 5.97 8.84
CA VAL A 95 -3.65 6.61 9.87
C VAL A 95 -3.27 5.61 10.96
N VAL A 96 -2.00 5.59 11.35
CA VAL A 96 -1.45 4.80 12.47
C VAL A 96 -0.66 5.70 13.42
#